data_AF-A0A0C3BF21-F1
#
_entry.id   AF-A0A0C3BF21-F1
#
_cell.length_a   1.000
_cell.length_b   1.000
_cell.length_c   1.000
_cell.angle_alpha   90.00
_cell.angle_beta   90.00
_cell.angle_gamma   90.00
#
_symmetry.space_group_name_H-M   'P 1'
#
loop_
_entity.id
_entity.type
_entity.pdbx_description
1 polymer ?
#
loop_
_entity_poly.entity_id
_entity_poly.type
_entity_poly.pdbx_seq_one_letter_code
_entity_poly.pdbx_strand_id
1 'polypeptide(L)'
;IAVHGGAGSHSENSERNVNKMVTRACLEASDILKNKGGSVLDAVEAAIKVLENDEAFNAGYGSNLNTDHQVECDASIMDSRGSFG
;
A
#
# COMPACT_ATOMS: atom_id res chain seq x y z
N ILE A 1 -9.29 -0.77 9.75
CA ILE A 1 -8.30 -0.55 8.67
C ILE A 1 -8.94 -1.07 7.40
N ALA A 2 -8.96 -0.25 6.35
CA ALA A 2 -9.40 -0.66 5.03
C ALA A 2 -8.26 -0.31 4.06
N VAL A 3 -7.98 -1.21 3.12
CA VAL A 3 -6.88 -1.11 2.16
C VAL A 3 -7.43 -1.62 0.82
N HIS A 4 -7.01 -1.02 -0.30
CA HIS A 4 -7.36 -1.50 -1.63
C HIS A 4 -6.12 -1.96 -2.38
N GLY A 5 -6.27 -2.97 -3.24
CA GLY A 5 -5.20 -3.45 -4.11
C GLY A 5 -5.08 -2.73 -5.46
N GLY A 6 -5.94 -1.74 -5.69
CA GLY A 6 -6.09 -1.05 -6.98
C GLY A 6 -7.39 -1.46 -7.68
N ALA A 7 -7.84 -0.64 -8.61
CA ALA A 7 -9.02 -0.90 -9.43
C ALA A 7 -8.59 -1.15 -10.88
N GLY A 8 -9.08 -2.24 -11.48
CA GLY A 8 -8.70 -2.65 -12.82
C GLY A 8 -9.02 -4.11 -13.11
N SER A 9 -8.59 -4.58 -14.28
CA SER A 9 -8.73 -5.97 -14.67
C SER A 9 -7.57 -6.80 -14.13
N HIS A 10 -7.88 -7.78 -13.30
CA HIS A 10 -6.90 -8.71 -12.75
C HIS A 10 -7.14 -10.10 -13.36
N SER A 11 -6.05 -10.81 -13.67
CA SER A 11 -6.16 -12.26 -13.91
C SER A 11 -6.40 -12.97 -12.58
N GLU A 12 -6.95 -14.20 -12.59
CA GLU A 12 -7.20 -14.96 -11.35
C GLU A 12 -5.93 -15.13 -10.49
N ASN A 13 -4.78 -15.34 -11.13
CA ASN A 13 -3.49 -15.45 -10.45
C ASN A 13 -3.06 -14.11 -9.83
N SER A 14 -3.26 -13.00 -10.54
CA SER A 14 -2.98 -11.66 -10.03
C SER A 14 -3.89 -11.34 -8.85
N GLU A 15 -5.19 -11.64 -8.95
CA GLU A 15 -6.18 -11.38 -7.91
C GLU A 15 -5.88 -12.15 -6.61
N ARG A 16 -5.43 -13.41 -6.71
CA ARG A 16 -4.98 -14.17 -5.53
C ARG A 16 -3.80 -13.49 -4.83
N ASN A 17 -2.80 -13.01 -5.57
CA ASN A 17 -1.65 -12.33 -4.97
C ASN A 17 -2.06 -10.98 -4.35
N VAL A 18 -2.87 -10.20 -5.08
CA VAL A 18 -3.42 -8.93 -4.60
C VAL A 18 -4.17 -9.13 -3.27
N ASN A 19 -5.07 -10.11 -3.19
CA ASN A 19 -5.84 -10.39 -1.97
C ASN A 19 -4.95 -10.80 -0.79
N LYS A 20 -3.91 -11.61 -1.05
CA LYS A 20 -2.91 -11.98 -0.03
C LYS A 20 -2.21 -10.74 0.51
N MET A 21 -1.79 -9.83 -0.37
CA MET A 21 -1.01 -8.65 0.01
C MET A 21 -1.86 -7.57 0.69
N VAL A 22 -3.10 -7.35 0.25
CA VAL A 22 -4.07 -6.50 0.95
C VAL A 22 -4.36 -7.03 2.35
N THR A 23 -4.52 -8.35 2.50
CA THR A 23 -4.68 -8.98 3.82
C THR A 23 -3.47 -8.72 4.71
N ARG A 24 -2.26 -8.90 4.18
CA ARG A 24 -1.01 -8.64 4.91
C ARG A 24 -0.90 -7.17 5.33
N ALA A 25 -1.23 -6.23 4.45
CA ALA A 25 -1.20 -4.79 4.76
C ALA A 25 -2.15 -4.44 5.91
N CYS A 26 -3.38 -4.99 5.89
CA CYS A 26 -4.34 -4.84 6.98
C CYS A 26 -3.84 -5.43 8.30
N LEU A 27 -3.18 -6.59 8.26
CA LEU A 27 -2.64 -7.24 9.46
C LEU A 27 -1.48 -6.45 10.06
N GLU A 28 -0.54 -5.96 9.25
CA GLU A 28 0.59 -5.16 9.72
C GLU A 28 0.12 -3.87 10.39
N ALA A 29 -0.79 -3.13 9.75
CA ALA A 29 -1.38 -1.94 10.34
C ALA A 29 -2.13 -2.26 11.64
N SER A 30 -2.87 -3.38 11.69
CA SER A 30 -3.61 -3.77 12.90
C SER A 30 -2.66 -4.15 14.04
N ASP A 31 -1.52 -4.76 13.74
CA ASP A 31 -0.50 -5.12 14.72
C ASP A 31 0.15 -3.86 15.32
N ILE A 32 0.42 -2.85 14.49
CA ILE A 32 0.94 -1.56 14.96
C ILE A 32 -0.01 -0.90 15.96
N LEU A 33 -1.30 -0.83 15.61
CA LEU A 33 -2.31 -0.18 16.45
C LEU A 33 -2.58 -0.93 17.76
N LYS A 34 -2.54 -2.27 17.74
CA LYS A 34 -2.94 -3.09 18.89
C LYS A 34 -1.78 -3.47 19.80
N ASN A 35 -0.61 -3.77 19.23
CA ASN A 35 0.46 -4.47 19.93
C ASN A 35 1.75 -3.66 20.02
N LYS A 36 2.10 -2.89 18.97
CA LYS A 36 3.38 -2.15 18.94
C LYS A 36 3.29 -0.73 19.52
N GLY A 37 2.08 -0.22 19.76
CA GLY A 37 1.86 1.12 20.34
C GLY A 37 2.20 2.27 19.39
N GLY A 38 2.22 2.02 18.08
CA GLY A 38 2.47 3.05 17.08
C GLY A 38 1.26 3.96 16.87
N SER A 39 1.50 5.11 16.24
CA SER A 39 0.47 6.06 15.86
C SER A 39 -0.40 5.54 14.71
N VAL A 40 -1.52 6.23 14.45
CA VAL A 40 -2.37 5.95 13.29
C VAL A 40 -1.59 6.16 11.98
N LEU A 41 -0.69 7.14 11.94
CA LEU A 41 0.16 7.37 10.77
C LEU A 41 1.14 6.20 10.57
N ASP A 42 1.79 5.71 11.63
CA ASP A 42 2.68 4.56 11.55
C ASP A 42 1.96 3.32 10.99
N ALA A 43 0.70 3.11 11.40
CA ALA A 43 -0.11 2.01 10.91
C ALA A 43 -0.46 2.14 9.42
N VAL A 44 -0.85 3.34 8.98
CA VAL A 44 -1.16 3.60 7.56
C VAL A 44 0.09 3.48 6.70
N GLU A 45 1.21 4.06 7.13
CA GLU A 45 2.50 3.98 6.42
C GLU A 45 2.96 2.52 6.27
N ALA A 46 2.82 1.71 7.31
CA ALA A 46 3.21 0.31 7.24
C ALA A 46 2.31 -0.51 6.29
N ALA A 47 1.01 -0.24 6.24
CA ALA A 47 0.12 -0.85 5.24
C ALA A 47 0.55 -0.48 3.81
N ILE A 48 0.84 0.80 3.57
CA ILE A 48 1.29 1.29 2.26
C ILE A 48 2.61 0.62 1.86
N LYS A 49 3.60 0.59 2.75
CA LYS A 49 4.89 -0.08 2.50
C LYS A 49 4.75 -1.57 2.19
N VAL A 50 3.75 -2.26 2.76
CA VAL A 50 3.49 -3.67 2.41
C VAL A 50 3.06 -3.82 0.95
N LEU A 51 2.27 -2.88 0.42
CA LEU A 51 1.83 -2.89 -0.97
C LEU A 51 2.93 -2.39 -1.92
N GLU A 52 3.58 -1.28 -1.60
CA GLU A 52 4.63 -0.66 -2.44
C GLU A 52 5.88 -1.52 -2.60
N ASN A 53 6.10 -2.51 -1.75
CA ASN A 53 7.24 -3.43 -1.86
C ASN A 53 6.92 -4.71 -2.64
N ASP A 54 5.69 -4.88 -3.15
CA ASP A 54 5.28 -6.06 -3.90
C ASP A 54 5.06 -5.71 -5.38
N GLU A 55 5.75 -6.44 -6.26
CA GLU A 55 5.79 -6.18 -7.71
C GLU A 55 4.43 -6.26 -8.40
N ALA A 56 3.41 -6.85 -7.75
CA ALA A 56 2.08 -6.93 -8.32
C ALA A 56 1.32 -5.59 -8.31
N PHE A 57 1.83 -4.58 -7.61
CA PHE A 57 1.19 -3.27 -7.51
C PHE A 57 1.93 -2.22 -8.35
N ASN A 58 1.16 -1.38 -9.02
CA ASN A 58 1.67 -0.18 -9.70
C ASN A 58 1.87 0.96 -8.67
N ALA A 59 2.74 0.74 -7.69
CA ALA A 59 3.16 1.69 -6.67
C ALA A 59 4.51 1.25 -6.10
N GLY A 60 5.43 2.19 -5.82
CA GLY A 60 6.77 1.85 -5.34
C GLY A 60 7.50 0.88 -6.29
N TYR A 61 7.92 -0.27 -5.75
CA TYR A 61 8.50 -1.37 -6.52
C TYR A 61 7.43 -2.15 -7.29
N GLY A 62 7.53 -2.16 -8.63
CA GLY A 62 6.48 -2.67 -9.52
C GLY A 62 5.75 -1.58 -10.30
N SER A 63 6.05 -0.31 -10.02
CA SER A 63 5.51 0.83 -10.76
C SER A 63 5.84 0.75 -12.26
N ASN A 64 4.87 1.18 -13.06
CA ASN A 64 5.00 1.32 -14.50
C ASN A 64 6.12 2.31 -14.84
N LEU A 65 6.73 2.06 -15.99
CA LEU A 65 7.70 2.99 -16.56
C LEU A 65 6.98 4.14 -17.26
N ASN A 66 7.53 5.35 -17.14
CA ASN A 66 7.13 6.50 -17.92
C ASN A 66 7.61 6.37 -19.39
N THR A 67 7.34 7.37 -20.21
CA THR A 67 7.73 7.39 -21.64
C THR A 67 9.24 7.35 -21.87
N ASP A 68 10.03 7.75 -20.87
CA ASP A 68 11.50 7.72 -20.89
C ASP A 68 12.06 6.44 -20.27
N HIS A 69 11.20 5.44 -20.02
CA HIS A 69 11.53 4.17 -19.40
C HIS A 69 12.08 4.28 -17.95
N GLN A 70 11.67 5.32 -17.22
CA GLN A 70 12.02 5.54 -15.82
C GLN A 70 10.84 5.30 -14.90
N VAL A 71 11.11 4.97 -13.63
CA VAL A 71 10.08 4.88 -12.59
C VAL A 71 9.92 6.25 -11.93
N GLU A 72 8.69 6.76 -11.92
CA GLU A 72 8.28 7.96 -11.19
C GLU A 72 7.03 7.62 -10.39
N CYS A 73 7.04 7.89 -9.09
CA CYS A 73 5.98 7.51 -8.16
C CYS A 73 5.33 8.73 -7.53
N ASP A 74 4.01 8.69 -7.36
CA ASP A 74 3.25 9.66 -6.59
C ASP A 74 2.69 8.99 -5.32
N ALA A 75 2.80 9.66 -4.19
CA ALA A 75 2.24 9.21 -2.90
C ALA A 75 1.79 10.42 -2.07
N SER A 76 0.82 10.19 -1.19
CA SER A 76 0.41 11.19 -0.19
C SER A 76 -0.23 10.54 1.03
N ILE A 77 -0.19 11.23 2.17
CA ILE A 77 -0.78 10.81 3.43
C ILE A 77 -1.38 12.02 4.16
N MET A 78 -2.43 11.78 4.94
CA MET A 78 -3.13 12.82 5.68
C MET A 78 -3.43 12.36 7.11
N ASP A 79 -3.31 13.26 8.09
CA ASP A 79 -3.74 13.03 9.47
C ASP A 79 -5.12 13.62 9.77
N SER A 80 -5.71 13.22 10.89
CA SER A 80 -7.04 13.68 11.31
C SER A 80 -7.12 15.16 11.69
N ARG A 81 -5.98 15.85 11.81
CA ARG A 81 -5.89 17.28 12.14
C ARG A 81 -5.78 18.14 10.88
N GLY A 82 -5.70 17.54 9.70
CA GLY A 82 -5.58 18.25 8.43
C GLY A 82 -4.15 18.43 7.93
N SER A 83 -3.16 17.81 8.59
CA SER A 83 -1.79 17.79 8.08
C SER A 83 -1.73 16.84 6.88
N PHE A 84 -1.08 17.26 5.80
CA PHE A 84 -1.01 16.55 4.52
C PHE A 84 0.41 16.65 3.94
N GLY A 85 0.90 15.57 3.33
CA GLY A 85 2.19 15.52 2.66
C GLY A 85 2.41 14.24 1.88
#